data_AF-A0A087U213-F1
#
_entry.id   AF-A0A087U213-F1
#
_cell.length_a   1.000
_cell.length_b   1.000
_cell.length_c   1.000
_cell.angle_alpha   90.00
_cell.angle_beta   90.00
_cell.angle_gamma   90.00
#
_symmetry.space_group_name_H-M   'P 1'
#
loop_
_entity.id
_entity.type
_entity.pdbx_description
1 polymer ?
#
loop_
_entity_poly.entity_id
_entity_poly.type
_entity_poly.pdbx_seq_one_letter_code
_entity_poly.pdbx_strand_id
1 'polypeptide(L)' 'MKEFLIVTSWTRDDGLVIVHHKNAGAKYIVLRDGELHIRNAARSDSFRKYRCLIKNLLTGNVTPSVSSGQL' A
#
# COMPACT_ATOMS: atom_id res chain seq x y z
N MET A 1 -6.97 -18.64 -9.96
CA MET A 1 -7.84 -17.45 -9.79
C MET A 1 -7.19 -16.43 -8.85
N LYS A 2 -6.19 -15.66 -9.32
CA LYS A 2 -5.65 -14.47 -8.62
C LYS A 2 -4.91 -13.52 -9.57
N GLU A 3 -5.04 -13.71 -10.88
CA GLU A 3 -4.20 -13.08 -11.92
C GLU A 3 -4.73 -11.70 -12.35
N PHE A 4 -5.84 -11.26 -11.76
CA PHE A 4 -6.52 -10.01 -12.11
C PHE A 4 -6.54 -9.01 -10.96
N LEU A 5 -5.84 -9.30 -9.86
CA LEU A 5 -5.79 -8.43 -8.69
C LEU A 5 -4.47 -7.68 -8.70
N ILE A 6 -4.52 -6.36 -8.72
CA ILE A 6 -3.34 -5.50 -8.64
C ILE A 6 -3.43 -4.60 -7.42
N VAL A 7 -2.31 -4.39 -6.72
CA VAL A 7 -2.25 -3.37 -5.68
C VAL A 7 -2.08 -2.02 -6.36
N THR A 8 -2.98 -1.09 -6.04
CA THR A 8 -2.99 0.26 -6.63
C THR A 8 -2.36 1.28 -5.71
N SER A 9 -2.58 1.13 -4.40
CA SER A 9 -2.09 2.07 -3.39
C SER A 9 -2.15 1.43 -2.01
N TRP A 10 -1.52 2.06 -1.03
CA TRP A 10 -1.60 1.70 0.37
C TRP A 10 -2.32 2.78 1.16
N THR A 11 -2.96 2.37 2.25
CA THR A 11 -3.65 3.26 3.18
C THR A 11 -3.11 2.98 4.57
N ARG A 12 -2.95 4.06 5.34
CA ARG A 12 -2.52 4.00 6.73
C ARG A 12 -3.69 4.26 7.66
N ASP A 13 -3.58 3.83 8.91
CA ASP A 13 -4.60 4.02 9.95
C ASP A 13 -5.03 5.46 10.18
N ASP A 14 -4.14 6.43 9.93
CA ASP A 14 -4.43 7.87 10.06
C ASP A 14 -5.07 8.50 8.81
N GLY A 15 -5.46 7.68 7.83
CA GLY A 15 -6.08 8.13 6.58
C GLY A 15 -5.09 8.55 5.50
N LEU A 16 -3.77 8.45 5.73
CA LEU A 16 -2.79 8.72 4.67
C LEU A 16 -2.95 7.69 3.53
N VAL A 17 -3.18 8.19 2.32
CA VAL A 17 -3.17 7.40 1.08
C VAL A 17 -1.80 7.51 0.44
N ILE A 18 -1.11 6.38 0.34
CA ILE A 18 0.22 6.23 -0.23
C ILE A 18 0.06 5.67 -1.64
N VAL A 19 0.28 6.51 -2.63
CA VAL A 19 0.23 6.14 -4.05
C VAL A 19 1.64 5.98 -4.63
N HIS A 20 1.74 5.35 -5.80
CA HIS A 20 3.00 5.27 -6.53
C HIS A 20 3.48 6.67 -6.93
N HIS A 21 4.43 7.23 -6.17
CA HIS A 21 5.03 8.51 -6.44
C HIS A 21 6.30 8.38 -7.30
N LYS A 22 6.48 9.30 -8.26
CA LYS A 22 7.73 9.42 -9.04
C LYS A 22 8.86 10.09 -8.24
N ASN A 23 8.59 10.59 -7.04
CA ASN A 23 9.56 11.31 -6.25
C ASN A 23 10.36 10.33 -5.37
N ALA A 24 11.63 10.11 -5.72
CA ALA A 24 12.53 9.19 -5.04
C ALA A 24 12.84 9.60 -3.58
N GLY A 25 12.53 10.83 -3.17
CA GLY A 25 12.75 11.33 -1.80
C GLY A 25 11.64 11.01 -0.79
N ALA A 26 10.54 10.37 -1.21
CA ALA A 26 9.42 10.09 -0.30
C ALA A 26 9.77 9.00 0.73
N LYS A 27 9.28 9.16 1.98
CA LYS A 27 9.41 8.16 3.04
C LYS A 27 8.71 6.84 2.69
N TYR A 28 7.56 6.94 2.03
CA TYR A 28 6.74 5.80 1.62
C TYR A 28 6.80 5.66 0.11
N ILE A 29 7.19 4.50 -0.39
CA ILE A 29 7.32 4.20 -1.81
C ILE A 29 6.50 2.95 -2.11
N VAL A 30 5.60 3.02 -3.09
CA VAL A 30 4.93 1.82 -3.61
C VAL A 30 5.75 1.31 -4.78
N LEU A 31 6.22 0.07 -4.67
CA LEU A 31 6.98 -0.62 -5.73
C LEU A 31 6.05 -1.10 -6.85
N ARG A 32 6.64 -1.46 -8.00
CA ARG A 32 5.87 -1.86 -9.21
C ARG A 32 5.11 -3.16 -9.06
N ASP A 33 5.56 -4.02 -8.16
CA ASP A 33 4.89 -5.27 -7.74
C ASP A 33 3.73 -5.02 -6.77
N GLY A 34 3.59 -3.80 -6.24
CA GLY A 34 2.55 -3.43 -5.28
C GLY A 34 3.00 -3.42 -3.82
N GLU A 35 4.28 -3.69 -3.53
CA GLU A 35 4.79 -3.67 -2.16
C GLU A 35 4.96 -2.24 -1.64
N LEU A 36 4.82 -2.06 -0.33
CA LEU A 36 5.10 -0.78 0.35
C LEU A 36 6.51 -0.82 0.94
N HIS A 37 7.38 0.03 0.42
CA HIS A 37 8.71 0.26 0.95
C HIS A 37 8.73 1.51 1.83
N ILE A 38 9.17 1.36 3.08
CA ILE A 38 9.29 2.47 4.05
C ILE A 38 10.77 2.79 4.25
N ARG A 39 11.20 3.95 3.75
CA ARG A 39 12.57 4.45 3.96
C ARG A 39 12.74 5.02 5.36
N ASN A 40 13.92 4.80 5.95
CA ASN A 40 14.25 5.27 7.30
C ASN A 40 13.14 4.92 8.31
N ALA A 41 12.75 3.63 8.32
CA ALA A 41 11.73 3.14 9.23
C ALA A 41 12.13 3.44 10.67
N ALA A 42 11.25 4.14 11.38
CA ALA A 42 11.44 4.47 12.78
C ALA A 42 10.46 3.66 13.63
N ARG A 43 10.68 3.63 14.94
CA ARG A 43 9.75 2.99 15.89
C ARG A 43 8.33 3.54 15.79
N SER A 44 8.15 4.78 15.32
CA SER A 44 6.82 5.34 15.04
C SER A 44 6.07 4.61 13.92
N ASP A 45 6.77 3.98 12.98
CA ASP A 45 6.16 3.28 11.85
C ASP A 45 5.64 1.89 12.20
N SER A 46 6.14 1.24 13.25
CA SER A 46 5.62 -0.05 13.73
C SER A 46 4.26 0.06 14.43
N PHE A 47 4.00 1.22 15.06
CA PHE A 47 2.68 1.50 15.64
C PHE A 47 1.60 1.78 14.59
N ARG A 48 1.99 2.00 13.33
CA ARG A 48 1.07 2.30 12.23
C ARG A 48 0.59 1.01 11.57
N LYS A 49 -0.66 1.00 11.12
CA LYS A 49 -1.26 -0.13 10.39
C LYS A 49 -1.40 0.25 8.93
N TYR A 50 -0.92 -0.64 8.06
CA TYR A 50 -0.96 -0.43 6.62
C TYR A 50 -1.89 -1.45 5.96
N ARG A 51 -2.73 -0.98 5.04
CA ARG A 51 -3.67 -1.79 4.25
C ARG A 51 -3.49 -1.47 2.78
N CYS A 52 -3.36 -2.49 1.93
CA CYS A 52 -3.26 -2.27 0.50
C CYS A 52 -4.66 -2.19 -0.13
N LEU A 53 -4.80 -1.37 -1.17
CA LEU A 53 -5.99 -1.25 -1.99
C LEU A 53 -5.79 -2.09 -3.25
N ILE A 54 -6.59 -3.12 -3.38
CA ILE A 54 -6.53 -4.10 -4.46
C ILE A 54 -7.60 -3.74 -5.47
N LYS A 55 -7.21 -3.55 -6.72
CA LYS A 55 -8.13 -3.38 -7.84
C LYS A 55 -8.27 -4.69 -8.60
N ASN A 56 -9.50 -5.13 -8.78
CA ASN A 56 -9.83 -6.22 -9.67
C ASN A 56 -9.92 -5.69 -11.11
N LEU A 57 -9.05 -6.15 -12.00
CA LEU A 57 -8.99 -5.75 -13.39
C LEU A 57 -10.19 -6.23 -14.21
N LEU A 58 -10.86 -7.31 -13.80
CA LEU A 58 -12.04 -7.83 -14.49
C LEU A 58 -13.30 -7.01 -14.18
N THR A 59 -13.48 -6.62 -12.91
CA THR A 59 -14.69 -5.90 -12.47
C THR A 59 -14.49 -4.40 -12.28
N GLY A 60 -13.24 -3.94 -12.27
CA GLY A 60 -12.88 -2.56 -11.95
C GLY A 60 -12.99 -2.20 -10.46
N ASN A 61 -13.53 -3.10 -9.63
CA ASN A 61 -13.77 -2.85 -8.21
C ASN A 61 -12.46 -2.71 -7.44
N VAL A 62 -12.41 -1.70 -6.56
CA VAL A 62 -11.30 -1.47 -5.65
C VAL A 62 -11.75 -1.86 -4.24
N THR A 63 -11.05 -2.82 -3.64
CA THR A 63 -11.33 -3.29 -2.29
C THR A 63 -10.06 -3.21 -1.43
N PRO A 64 -10.17 -2.82 -0.15
CA PRO A 64 -9.05 -2.90 0.77
C PRO A 64 -8.72 -4.35 1.12
N SER A 65 -7.44 -4.61 1.41
CA SER A 65 -7.00 -5.89 1.92
C SER A 65 -7.69 -6.22 3.24
N VAL A 66 -8.14 -7.47 3.35
CA VAL A 66 -8.79 -7.99 4.56
C VAL A 66 -7.80 -8.02 5.73
N SER A 67 -6.52 -8.28 5.45
CA SER A 67 -5.44 -8.19 6.42
C SER A 67 -4.75 -6.82 6.36
N SER A 68 -4.47 -6.27 7.54
CA SER A 68 -3.56 -5.13 7.73
C SER A 68 -2.21 -5.65 8.22
N GLY A 69 -1.13 -5.18 7.61
CA GLY A 69 0.24 -5.48 8.06
C GLY A 69 0.73 -4.43 9.07
N GLN A 70 1.60 -4.87 9.98
CA GLN A 70 2.40 -4.03 10.86
C GLN A 70 3.88 -4.39 10.68
N LEU A 71 4.75 -3.41 10.89
CA LEU A 71 6.21 -3.57 10.74
C LEU A 71 6.85 -4.04 12.05
#